data_AF-A0A6G3WYS7-F1
#
_entry.id   AF-A0A6G3WYS7-F1
#
_cell.length_a   1.000
_cell.length_b   1.000
_cell.length_c   1.000
_cell.angle_alpha   90.00
_cell.angle_beta   90.00
_cell.angle_gamma   90.00
#
_symmetry.space_group_name_H-M   'P 1'
#
loop_
_entity.id
_entity.type
_entity.pdbx_description
1 polymer ?
#
loop_
_entity_poly.entity_id
_entity_poly.type
_entity_poly.pdbx_seq_one_letter_code
_entity_poly.pdbx_strand_id
1 'polypeptide(L)' 'DGSEVMIPFVEEIVTEIDLEEQRAVITPPPGLIDESEAVIASSRDQETGDGASGDTDEAPKGDA' A
#
# COMPACT_ATOMS: atom_id res chain seq x y z
N ASP A 1 17.36 3.92 5.93
CA ASP A 1 18.09 5.09 5.39
C ASP A 1 17.75 5.43 3.93
N GLY A 2 16.50 5.27 3.50
CA GLY A 2 15.93 5.91 2.28
C GLY A 2 16.78 5.91 1.00
N SER A 3 17.59 4.88 0.75
CA SER A 3 18.54 4.85 -0.35
C SER A 3 17.82 4.76 -1.69
N GLU A 4 18.23 5.61 -2.64
CA GLU A 4 17.70 5.62 -4.00
C GLU A 4 18.59 4.77 -4.91
N VAL A 5 17.97 3.90 -5.70
CA VAL A 5 18.65 3.05 -6.69
C VAL A 5 18.01 3.27 -8.06
N MET A 6 18.84 3.33 -9.10
CA MET A 6 18.39 3.47 -10.48
C MET A 6 18.03 2.10 -11.06
N ILE A 7 16.79 1.92 -11.49
CA ILE A 7 16.30 0.65 -12.04
C ILE A 7 16.31 0.72 -13.57
N PRO A 8 17.02 -0.18 -14.27
CA PRO A 8 16.98 -0.24 -15.73
C PRO A 8 15.60 -0.64 -16.22
N PHE A 9 15.08 0.07 -17.23
CA PHE A 9 13.76 -0.21 -17.80
C PHE A 9 13.84 -1.23 -18.93
N VAL A 10 13.95 -2.51 -18.55
CA VAL A 10 13.98 -3.67 -19.46
C VAL A 10 12.99 -4.74 -18.97
N GLU A 11 12.44 -5.54 -19.89
CA GLU A 11 11.39 -6.54 -19.62
C GLU A 11 11.83 -7.65 -18.66
N GLU A 12 13.13 -7.92 -18.55
CA GLU A 12 13.68 -8.90 -17.59
C GLU A 12 13.56 -8.41 -16.14
N ILE A 13 13.60 -7.10 -15.94
CA ILE A 13 13.62 -6.50 -14.60
C ILE A 13 12.22 -5.99 -14.24
N VAL A 14 11.53 -5.29 -15.14
CA VAL A 14 10.20 -4.71 -14.89
C VAL A 14 9.16 -5.59 -15.56
N THR A 15 8.60 -6.52 -14.80
CA THR A 15 7.73 -7.58 -15.34
C THR A 15 6.30 -7.11 -15.53
N GLU A 16 5.81 -6.20 -14.67
CA GLU A 16 4.43 -5.70 -14.72
C GLU A 16 4.37 -4.22 -14.34
N ILE A 17 3.48 -3.46 -15.01
CA ILE A 17 3.26 -2.03 -14.77
C ILE A 17 1.75 -1.79 -14.72
N ASP A 18 1.28 -1.30 -13.58
CA ASP A 18 -0.08 -0.81 -13.39
C ASP A 18 -0.04 0.72 -13.34
N LEU A 19 -0.59 1.36 -14.38
CA LEU A 19 -0.64 2.82 -14.49
C LEU A 19 -1.82 3.42 -13.73
N GLU A 20 -2.86 2.63 -13.43
CA GLU A 20 -4.03 3.09 -12.68
C GLU A 20 -3.69 3.19 -11.19
N GLU A 21 -3.03 2.15 -10.66
CA GLU A 21 -2.56 2.11 -9.27
C GLU A 21 -1.18 2.76 -9.07
N GLN A 22 -0.51 3.13 -10.16
CA GLN A 22 0.86 3.67 -10.19
C GLN A 22 1.87 2.71 -9.51
N ARG A 23 1.78 1.43 -9.86
CA ARG A 23 2.60 0.35 -9.29
C ARG A 23 3.39 -0.36 -10.37
N ALA A 24 4.54 -0.91 -9.99
CA ALA A 24 5.32 -1.78 -10.85
C ALA A 24 5.81 -2.99 -10.06
N VAL A 25 5.80 -4.16 -10.70
CA VAL A 25 6.41 -5.38 -10.17
C VAL A 25 7.79 -5.52 -10.78
N ILE A 26 8.78 -5.74 -9.93
CA ILE A 26 10.20 -5.75 -10.31
C ILE A 26 10.81 -7.07 -9.86
N THR A 27 11.49 -7.76 -10.77
CA THR A 27 12.31 -8.95 -10.49
C THR A 27 13.78 -8.54 -10.61
N PRO A 28 14.39 -7.99 -9.54
CA PRO A 28 15.74 -7.46 -9.60
C PRO A 28 16.78 -8.57 -9.77
N PRO A 29 17.84 -8.37 -10.57
CA PRO A 29 19.00 -9.25 -10.56
C PRO A 29 19.74 -9.14 -9.21
N PRO A 30 20.52 -10.18 -8.84
CA PRO A 30 21.30 -10.16 -7.60
C PRO A 30 22.19 -8.93 -7.51
N GLY A 31 22.11 -8.19 -6.40
CA GLY A 31 22.92 -7.00 -6.14
C GLY A 31 22.32 -5.67 -6.62
N LEU A 32 21.15 -5.66 -7.27
CA LEU A 32 20.44 -4.40 -7.57
C LEU A 32 19.72 -3.84 -6.33
N ILE A 33 19.02 -4.71 -5.60
CA ILE A 33 18.31 -4.37 -4.36
C ILE A 33 18.85 -5.27 -3.24
N ASP A 34 19.01 -4.71 -2.05
CA ASP A 34 19.41 -5.49 -0.87
C ASP A 34 18.18 -6.21 -0.28
N GLU A 35 18.10 -7.51 -0.53
CA GLU A 35 17.01 -8.36 -0.02
C GLU A 35 17.03 -8.50 1.51
N SER A 36 18.18 -8.29 2.16
CA SER A 36 18.31 -8.41 3.61
C SER A 36 17.72 -7.22 4.37
N GLU A 37 17.65 -6.06 3.71
CA GLU A 37 17.05 -4.83 4.24
C GLU A 37 15.64 -4.57 3.70
N ALA A 38 15.12 -5.43 2.82
CA ALA A 38 13.80 -5.29 2.23
C ALA A 38 12.67 -5.40 3.28
N VAL A 39 11.77 -4.43 3.31
CA VAL A 39 10.64 -4.39 4.25
C VAL A 39 9.38 -4.93 3.57
N ILE A 40 8.82 -6.00 4.11
CA ILE A 40 7.54 -6.57 3.65
C ILE A 40 6.40 -5.69 4.18
N ALA A 41 5.76 -4.91 3.30
CA ALA A 41 4.66 -4.03 3.67
C ALA A 41 3.36 -4.77 4.04
N SER A 42 3.21 -6.06 3.68
CA SER A 42 1.94 -6.80 3.76
C SER A 42 1.55 -7.38 5.13
N SER A 43 2.21 -7.02 6.24
CA SER A 43 1.79 -7.47 7.59
C SER A 43 0.94 -6.46 8.38
N ARG A 44 0.48 -5.37 7.75
CA ARG A 44 -0.42 -4.41 8.40
C ARG A 44 -1.49 -3.90 7.43
N ASP A 45 -2.51 -4.74 7.19
CA ASP A 45 -3.90 -4.28 6.95
C ASP A 45 -4.93 -5.43 7.05
N GLN A 46 -4.73 -6.36 7.99
CA GLN A 46 -5.75 -7.38 8.32
C GLN A 46 -5.95 -7.45 9.84
N GLU A 47 -6.36 -6.34 10.46
CA GLU A 47 -7.11 -6.30 11.73
C GLU A 47 -7.38 -4.85 12.14
N THR A 48 -8.56 -4.33 11.80
CA THR A 48 -9.50 -3.65 12.72
C THR A 48 -10.81 -3.47 11.96
N GLY A 49 -11.53 -4.57 11.80
CA GLY A 49 -12.98 -4.53 11.72
C GLY A 49 -13.52 -4.65 13.13
N ASP A 50 -13.82 -3.52 13.76
CA ASP A 50 -14.70 -3.42 14.93
C ASP A 50 -15.65 -2.27 14.57
N GLY A 51 -16.92 -2.51 14.28
CA GLY A 51 -17.86 -3.12 15.20
C GLY A 51 -18.87 -2.02 15.53
N ALA A 52 -20.12 -2.22 15.11
CA ALA A 52 -21.19 -1.24 15.16
C ALA A 52 -21.39 -0.58 16.54
N SER A 53 -21.71 0.71 16.52
CA SER A 53 -22.69 1.28 17.45
C SER A 53 -23.59 2.22 16.66
N GLY A 54 -24.74 1.67 16.25
CA GLY A 54 -25.93 2.50 16.12
C GLY A 54 -26.44 2.76 17.52
N ASP A 55 -26.64 4.03 17.85
CA ASP A 55 -27.66 4.44 18.81
C ASP A 55 -28.24 5.76 18.33
N THR A 56 -29.56 5.75 18.18
CA THR A 56 -30.47 6.82 17.81
C THR A 56 -30.32 8.05 18.67
N ASP A 57 -30.24 9.25 18.07
CA ASP A 57 -30.66 10.46 18.77
C ASP A 57 -31.71 11.23 17.97
N GLU A 58 -32.84 11.33 18.62
CA GLU A 58 -34.13 11.86 18.23
C GLU A 58 -34.11 13.40 18.19
N ALA A 59 -34.80 13.99 17.23
CA ALA A 59 -34.79 15.43 16.94
C ALA A 59 -35.26 16.31 18.12
N PRO A 60 -34.63 17.49 18.36
CA PRO A 60 -35.34 18.58 19.02
C PRO A 60 -36.21 19.33 17.99
N LYS A 61 -37.52 19.40 18.27
CA LYS A 61 -38.48 20.26 17.58
C LYS A 61 -37.98 21.71 17.57
N GLY A 62 -37.93 22.32 16.39
CA GLY A 62 -37.76 23.76 16.25
C GLY A 62 -39.10 24.47 16.50
N ASP A 63 -39.15 25.27 17.56
CA ASP A 63 -40.22 26.26 17.81
C ASP A 63 -40.07 27.43 16.82
N ALA A 64 -41.15 27.78 16.13
CA ALA A 64 -41.31 29.01 15.33
C ALA A 64 -42.72 29.57 15.51
#